data_AF-A0A521BX36-F1
#
_entry.id   AF-A0A521BX36-F1
#
_cell.length_a   1.000
_cell.length_b   1.000
_cell.length_c   1.000
_cell.angle_alpha   90.00
_cell.angle_beta   90.00
_cell.angle_gamma   90.00
#
_symmetry.space_group_name_H-M   'P 1'
#
loop_
_entity.id
_entity.type
_entity.pdbx_description
1 polymer ?
#
loop_
_entity_poly.entity_id
_entity_poly.type
_entity_poly.pdbx_seq_one_letter_code
_entity_poly.pdbx_strand_id
1 'polypeptide(L)'
;MKIWISSDAMAGRNDDLLRPGTLYGLQRLQQLGHSISYSMDFLSDRQQELLQNEQLAPASFEEDTAELLIRAEGSRLHATGDAETVEESEDWITLSQKICFPTRTASYQRQTAETDITIELNLDGTGVNNIDTGLSFFDHMLEQIAKHGLVDLDLHCDGDLDVDEHHTIEDVAIALGETITEALGNKIGIQRYAFVLPMDETAATVALDLSGRPYLKFEGTFKREKVGDFPTEMVKHFFYSLAMNLKATLHLSVEGENDHHQIEACFKGLARCLRAAVSRNERNANILPSTKNLL
;
A
#
# COMPACT_ATOMS: atom_id res chain seq x y z
N MET A 1 6.64 -7.58 16.89
CA MET A 1 5.91 -8.84 17.10
C MET A 1 6.84 -9.91 17.64
N LYS A 2 6.32 -10.81 18.47
CA LYS A 2 6.96 -12.07 18.88
C LYS A 2 6.67 -13.16 17.84
N ILE A 3 7.72 -13.75 17.28
CA ILE A 3 7.64 -14.77 16.22
C ILE A 3 8.27 -16.06 16.72
N TRP A 4 7.49 -17.13 16.79
CA TRP A 4 8.00 -18.47 17.09
C TRP A 4 8.23 -19.27 15.81
N ILE A 5 9.37 -19.95 15.73
CA ILE A 5 9.78 -20.70 14.55
C ILE A 5 10.07 -22.14 14.94
N SER A 6 9.35 -23.05 14.29
CA SER A 6 9.56 -24.49 14.45
C SER A 6 10.86 -24.95 13.78
N SER A 7 11.42 -26.06 14.25
CA SER A 7 12.69 -26.57 13.71
C SER A 7 12.57 -27.07 12.28
N ASP A 8 11.41 -27.61 11.86
CA ASP A 8 11.14 -28.02 10.48
C ASP A 8 11.11 -26.84 9.49
N ALA A 9 10.78 -25.63 9.97
CA ALA A 9 10.90 -24.40 9.20
C ALA A 9 12.35 -23.95 9.00
N MET A 10 13.29 -24.44 9.81
CA MET A 10 14.70 -24.05 9.74
C MET A 10 15.59 -25.14 9.12
N ALA A 11 15.33 -26.41 9.43
CA ALA A 11 16.13 -27.56 9.02
C ALA A 11 16.13 -27.73 7.50
N GLY A 12 17.32 -27.82 6.91
CA GLY A 12 17.49 -28.03 5.47
C GLY A 12 17.36 -29.50 5.06
N ARG A 13 17.77 -29.80 3.82
CA ARG A 13 17.65 -31.15 3.24
C ARG A 13 18.58 -32.19 3.89
N ASN A 14 19.57 -31.75 4.66
CA ASN A 14 20.51 -32.58 5.40
C ASN A 14 20.94 -31.87 6.69
N ASP A 15 21.68 -32.59 7.52
CA ASP A 15 22.13 -32.10 8.82
C ASP A 15 23.19 -30.98 8.71
N ASP A 16 23.74 -30.68 7.54
CA ASP A 16 24.77 -29.65 7.39
C ASP A 16 24.21 -28.28 7.04
N LEU A 17 22.97 -28.22 6.56
CA LEU A 17 22.40 -27.02 5.94
C LEU A 17 21.08 -26.63 6.58
N LEU A 18 20.86 -25.32 6.72
CA LEU A 18 19.53 -24.77 6.97
C LEU A 18 18.74 -24.70 5.65
N ARG A 19 17.43 -24.48 5.72
CA ARG A 19 16.62 -24.16 4.54
C ARG A 19 17.20 -22.94 3.81
N PRO A 20 17.02 -22.85 2.47
CA PRO A 20 17.46 -21.70 1.71
C PRO A 20 16.92 -20.39 2.29
N GLY A 21 17.83 -19.45 2.53
CA GLY A 21 17.48 -18.12 3.03
C GLY A 21 17.24 -18.00 4.53
N THR A 22 17.30 -19.09 5.33
CA THR A 22 16.97 -19.04 6.77
C THR A 22 17.77 -17.95 7.49
N LEU A 23 19.10 -17.96 7.38
CA LEU A 23 19.95 -16.97 8.06
C LEU A 23 19.58 -15.54 7.67
N TYR A 24 19.39 -15.28 6.38
CA TYR A 24 18.96 -13.97 5.89
C TYR A 24 17.60 -13.55 6.46
N GLY A 25 16.60 -14.44 6.40
CA GLY A 25 15.24 -14.14 6.85
C GLY A 25 15.18 -13.87 8.35
N LEU A 26 15.89 -14.66 9.16
CA LEU A 26 15.97 -14.46 10.61
C LEU A 26 16.69 -13.16 10.97
N GLN A 27 17.84 -12.88 10.36
CA GLN A 27 18.56 -11.63 10.56
C GLN A 27 17.69 -10.43 10.19
N ARG A 28 16.96 -10.56 9.09
CA ARG A 28 16.08 -9.50 8.60
C ARG A 28 14.96 -9.18 9.59
N LEU A 29 14.29 -10.21 10.08
CA LEU A 29 13.24 -10.08 11.09
C LEU A 29 13.80 -9.44 12.38
N GLN A 30 14.97 -9.86 12.86
CA GLN A 30 15.61 -9.24 14.04
C GLN A 30 16.00 -7.78 13.81
N GLN A 31 16.61 -7.45 12.67
CA GLN A 31 16.99 -6.07 12.31
C GLN A 31 15.78 -5.14 12.24
N LEU A 32 14.63 -5.67 11.84
CA LEU A 32 13.36 -4.98 11.82
C LEU A 32 12.58 -5.12 13.13
N GLY A 33 13.26 -5.42 14.25
CA GLY A 33 12.72 -5.30 15.60
C GLY A 33 11.73 -6.39 15.98
N HIS A 34 11.60 -7.46 15.19
CA HIS A 34 10.83 -8.63 15.60
C HIS A 34 11.63 -9.42 16.65
N SER A 35 10.96 -9.87 17.70
CA SER A 35 11.54 -10.77 18.70
C SER A 35 11.32 -12.19 18.21
N ILE A 36 12.40 -12.92 17.95
CA ILE A 36 12.34 -14.26 17.37
C ILE A 36 12.78 -15.28 18.40
N SER A 37 11.97 -16.32 18.60
CA SER A 37 12.33 -17.52 19.36
C SER A 37 12.07 -18.73 18.49
N TYR A 38 12.73 -19.84 18.80
CA TYR A 38 12.64 -21.05 18.00
C TYR A 38 13.03 -22.29 18.79
N SER A 39 12.52 -23.45 18.38
CA SER A 39 12.96 -24.73 18.93
C SER A 39 14.29 -25.16 18.31
N MET A 40 15.25 -25.53 19.17
CA MET A 40 16.48 -26.19 18.75
C MET A 40 16.30 -27.70 18.62
N ASP A 41 15.16 -28.23 19.02
CA ASP A 41 14.87 -29.66 18.93
C ASP A 41 14.93 -30.07 17.46
N PHE A 42 15.64 -31.15 17.16
CA PHE A 42 15.84 -31.66 15.80
C PHE A 42 16.71 -30.80 14.87
N LEU A 43 17.34 -29.72 15.34
CA LEU A 43 18.46 -29.10 14.63
C LEU A 43 19.77 -29.82 14.97
N SER A 44 20.58 -30.11 13.95
CA SER A 44 21.92 -30.67 14.14
C SER A 44 22.85 -29.68 14.83
N ASP A 45 23.94 -30.18 15.42
CA ASP A 45 25.00 -29.34 15.99
C ASP A 45 25.55 -28.34 14.96
N ARG A 46 25.68 -28.77 13.69
CA ARG A 46 26.17 -27.91 12.61
C ARG A 46 25.19 -26.79 12.27
N GLN A 47 23.90 -27.08 12.21
CA GLN A 47 22.85 -26.08 11.98
C GLN A 47 22.77 -25.07 13.13
N GLN A 48 22.91 -25.54 14.38
CA GLN A 48 22.98 -24.67 15.55
C GLN A 48 24.21 -23.77 15.52
N GLU A 49 25.38 -24.30 15.11
CA GLU A 49 26.61 -23.52 14.93
C GLU A 49 26.44 -22.40 13.88
N LEU A 50 25.75 -22.68 12.76
CA LEU A 50 25.45 -21.67 11.74
C LEU A 50 24.63 -20.51 12.32
N LEU A 51 23.60 -20.81 13.13
CA LEU A 51 22.78 -19.78 13.78
C LEU A 51 23.61 -18.95 14.79
N GLN A 52 24.47 -19.62 15.57
CA GLN A 52 25.34 -18.95 16.54
C GLN A 52 26.36 -18.02 15.88
N ASN A 53 26.97 -18.46 14.77
CA ASN A 53 27.94 -17.64 14.01
C ASN A 53 27.33 -16.33 13.49
N GLU A 54 26.04 -16.37 13.13
CA GLU A 54 25.28 -15.21 12.70
C GLU A 54 24.62 -14.43 13.86
N GLN A 55 24.94 -14.78 15.11
CA GLN A 55 24.41 -14.16 16.34
C GLN A 55 22.89 -14.25 16.48
N LEU A 56 22.27 -15.26 15.85
CA LEU A 56 20.83 -15.48 15.83
C LEU A 56 20.37 -16.29 17.04
N ALA A 57 20.67 -15.88 18.27
CA ALA A 57 20.19 -16.59 19.46
C ALA A 57 18.66 -16.42 19.65
N PRO A 58 17.93 -17.44 20.16
CA PRO A 58 16.50 -17.32 20.39
C PRO A 58 16.22 -16.37 21.56
N ALA A 59 15.19 -15.55 21.43
CA ALA A 59 14.69 -14.70 22.50
C ALA A 59 13.95 -15.54 23.56
N SER A 60 13.86 -15.00 24.79
CA SER A 60 13.23 -15.70 25.91
C SER A 60 11.70 -15.52 25.89
N PHE A 61 11.02 -16.37 25.12
CA PHE A 61 9.56 -16.57 25.18
C PHE A 61 9.18 -17.92 24.57
N GLU A 62 8.01 -18.42 24.95
CA GLU A 62 7.46 -19.72 24.55
C GLU A 62 6.46 -19.59 23.39
N GLU A 63 6.23 -20.69 22.68
CA GLU A 63 5.34 -20.78 21.50
C GLU A 63 3.94 -20.20 21.74
N ASP A 64 3.34 -20.50 22.88
CA ASP A 64 1.98 -20.07 23.26
C ASP A 64 1.82 -18.57 23.46
N THR A 65 2.94 -17.84 23.61
CA THR A 65 2.97 -16.38 23.75
C THR A 65 3.32 -15.65 22.46
N ALA A 66 3.54 -16.37 21.36
CA ALA A 66 3.91 -15.80 20.07
C ALA A 66 2.68 -15.22 19.35
N GLU A 67 2.90 -14.10 18.65
CA GLU A 67 1.88 -13.46 17.79
C GLU A 67 1.86 -14.12 16.40
N LEU A 68 2.98 -14.71 15.99
CA LEU A 68 3.13 -15.36 14.69
C LEU A 68 3.91 -16.68 14.85
N LEU A 69 3.40 -17.74 14.24
CA LEU A 69 3.99 -19.08 14.23
C LEU A 69 4.47 -19.40 12.82
N ILE A 70 5.74 -19.79 12.66
CA ILE A 70 6.29 -20.21 11.38
C ILE A 70 6.59 -21.70 11.39
N ARG A 71 5.94 -22.42 10.48
CA ARG A 71 6.08 -23.88 10.28
C ARG A 71 6.32 -24.23 8.83
N ALA A 72 6.91 -25.39 8.57
CA ALA A 72 7.01 -25.92 7.23
C ALA A 72 6.02 -27.06 6.99
N GLU A 73 5.32 -26.99 5.86
CA GLU A 73 4.54 -28.10 5.33
C GLU A 73 5.15 -28.52 3.98
N GLY A 74 5.88 -29.64 4.00
CA GLY A 74 6.69 -30.06 2.87
C GLY A 74 7.77 -29.02 2.51
N SER A 75 7.72 -28.49 1.29
CA SER A 75 8.66 -27.47 0.80
C SER A 75 8.27 -26.04 1.13
N ARG A 76 7.05 -25.79 1.62
CA ARG A 76 6.54 -24.45 1.88
C ARG A 76 6.68 -24.07 3.35
N LEU A 77 6.85 -22.78 3.59
CA LEU A 77 6.82 -22.14 4.89
C LEU A 77 5.48 -21.41 5.03
N HIS A 78 4.86 -21.57 6.19
CA HIS A 78 3.58 -20.98 6.54
C HIS A 78 3.74 -20.14 7.79
N ALA A 79 3.38 -18.86 7.70
CA ALA A 79 3.29 -17.93 8.81
C ALA A 79 1.82 -17.80 9.23
N THR A 80 1.50 -18.24 10.45
CA THR A 80 0.13 -18.29 10.98
C THR A 80 0.00 -17.36 12.18
N GLY A 81 -0.99 -16.47 12.17
CA GLY A 81 -1.36 -15.60 13.29
C GLY A 81 -2.86 -15.75 13.57
N ASP A 82 -3.27 -15.75 14.83
CA ASP A 82 -4.68 -15.92 15.23
C ASP A 82 -5.42 -17.09 14.54
N ALA A 83 -4.69 -18.19 14.32
CA ALA A 83 -5.15 -19.43 13.65
C ALA A 83 -5.45 -19.33 12.14
N GLU A 84 -5.11 -18.23 11.48
CA GLU A 84 -5.17 -18.08 10.02
C GLU A 84 -3.78 -17.96 9.40
N THR A 85 -3.58 -18.54 8.21
CA THR A 85 -2.33 -18.33 7.46
C THR A 85 -2.32 -16.91 6.94
N VAL A 86 -1.41 -16.11 7.49
CA VAL A 86 -1.22 -14.71 7.12
C VAL A 86 -0.35 -14.63 5.87
N GLU A 87 0.69 -15.46 5.78
CA GLU A 87 1.60 -15.49 4.63
C GLU A 87 2.18 -16.89 4.41
N GLU A 88 2.51 -17.20 3.16
CA GLU A 88 3.26 -18.40 2.80
C GLU A 88 4.27 -18.14 1.68
N SER A 89 5.31 -18.97 1.64
CA SER A 89 6.34 -18.95 0.59
C SER A 89 7.12 -20.27 0.51
N GLU A 90 7.89 -20.45 -0.56
CA GLU A 90 8.80 -21.59 -0.73
C GLU A 90 10.16 -21.35 -0.05
N ASP A 91 10.48 -20.10 0.28
CA ASP A 91 11.79 -19.71 0.80
C ASP A 91 11.70 -18.60 1.87
N TRP A 92 12.74 -18.51 2.70
CA TRP A 92 12.78 -17.55 3.80
C TRP A 92 13.01 -16.09 3.37
N ILE A 93 13.63 -15.85 2.21
CA ILE A 93 13.87 -14.48 1.72
C ILE A 93 12.51 -13.85 1.43
N THR A 94 11.70 -14.55 0.64
CA THR A 94 10.35 -14.11 0.26
C THR A 94 9.42 -14.06 1.48
N LEU A 95 9.42 -15.08 2.35
CA LEU A 95 8.58 -15.08 3.54
C LEU A 95 8.92 -13.93 4.48
N SER A 96 10.20 -13.74 4.80
CA SER A 96 10.63 -12.65 5.70
C SER A 96 10.27 -11.28 5.13
N GLN A 97 10.41 -11.08 3.81
CA GLN A 97 9.98 -9.85 3.15
C GLN A 97 8.48 -9.60 3.36
N LYS A 98 7.64 -10.61 3.14
CA LYS A 98 6.19 -10.51 3.33
C LYS A 98 5.81 -10.22 4.79
N ILE A 99 6.47 -10.85 5.76
CA ILE A 99 6.26 -10.58 7.19
C ILE A 99 6.67 -9.15 7.55
N CYS A 100 7.81 -8.68 7.02
CA CYS A 100 8.33 -7.35 7.32
C CYS A 100 7.53 -6.23 6.61
N PHE A 101 7.00 -6.54 5.44
CA PHE A 101 6.26 -5.61 4.59
C PHE A 101 4.97 -6.27 4.10
N PRO A 102 4.01 -6.50 5.02
CA PRO A 102 2.74 -7.11 4.64
C PRO A 102 2.05 -6.26 3.58
N THR A 103 1.35 -6.94 2.67
CA THR A 103 0.58 -6.30 1.61
C THR A 103 -0.49 -5.41 2.23
N ARG A 104 -0.60 -4.18 1.76
CA ARG A 104 -1.59 -3.21 2.24
C ARG A 104 -2.81 -3.22 1.33
N THR A 105 -3.84 -3.92 1.77
CA THR A 105 -5.13 -3.99 1.09
C THR A 105 -6.25 -3.42 1.95
N ALA A 106 -7.31 -2.94 1.31
CA ALA A 106 -8.56 -2.56 1.96
C ALA A 106 -9.73 -2.73 0.99
N SER A 107 -10.91 -2.95 1.56
CA SER A 107 -12.17 -3.01 0.81
C SER A 107 -13.18 -2.10 1.50
N TYR A 108 -13.89 -1.29 0.72
CA TYR A 108 -14.83 -0.31 1.23
C TYR A 108 -16.13 -0.33 0.43
N GLN A 109 -17.25 -0.26 1.13
CA GLN A 109 -18.56 -0.10 0.52
C GLN A 109 -19.24 1.15 1.09
N ARG A 110 -19.75 1.99 0.20
CA ARG A 110 -20.48 3.21 0.55
C ARG A 110 -21.77 3.29 -0.24
N GLN A 111 -22.90 3.41 0.46
CA GLN A 111 -24.21 3.49 -0.15
C GLN A 111 -24.96 4.71 0.39
N THR A 112 -25.49 5.53 -0.52
CA THR A 112 -26.37 6.67 -0.24
C THR A 112 -27.66 6.54 -1.06
N ALA A 113 -28.49 7.58 -1.08
CA ALA A 113 -29.63 7.65 -2.00
C ALA A 113 -29.22 8.03 -3.43
N GLU A 114 -27.99 8.50 -3.63
CA GLU A 114 -27.46 9.05 -4.89
C GLU A 114 -26.47 8.06 -5.54
N THR A 115 -25.69 7.32 -4.74
CA THR A 115 -24.64 6.40 -5.24
C THR A 115 -24.54 5.11 -4.43
N ASP A 116 -24.11 4.02 -5.08
CA ASP A 116 -23.69 2.75 -4.46
C ASP A 116 -22.30 2.36 -5.00
N ILE A 117 -21.31 2.36 -4.11
CA ILE A 117 -19.89 2.25 -4.47
C ILE A 117 -19.26 1.08 -3.73
N THR A 118 -18.49 0.29 -4.47
CA THR A 118 -17.61 -0.75 -3.94
C THR A 118 -16.19 -0.54 -4.46
N ILE A 119 -15.21 -0.65 -3.55
CA ILE A 119 -13.79 -0.55 -3.88
C ILE A 119 -13.05 -1.69 -3.20
N GLU A 120 -12.21 -2.40 -3.96
CA GLU A 120 -11.12 -3.23 -3.44
C GLU A 120 -9.78 -2.68 -3.93
N LEU A 121 -8.84 -2.50 -3.01
CA LEU A 121 -7.59 -1.80 -3.31
C LEU A 121 -6.40 -2.55 -2.72
N ASN A 122 -5.32 -2.64 -3.50
CA ASN A 122 -4.00 -3.06 -3.03
C ASN A 122 -2.95 -1.97 -3.33
N LEU A 123 -2.42 -1.31 -2.28
CA LEU A 123 -1.40 -0.27 -2.40
C LEU A 123 -0.02 -0.80 -2.82
N ASP A 124 0.24 -2.09 -2.59
CA ASP A 124 1.49 -2.76 -2.94
C ASP A 124 1.28 -3.63 -4.20
N GLY A 125 0.42 -3.18 -5.11
CA GLY A 125 0.01 -3.89 -6.32
C GLY A 125 0.94 -3.72 -7.52
N THR A 126 0.39 -4.00 -8.70
CA THR A 126 1.09 -3.95 -10.00
C THR A 126 0.44 -3.00 -11.01
N GLY A 127 -0.70 -2.39 -10.64
CA GLY A 127 -1.49 -1.49 -11.48
C GLY A 127 -2.56 -2.21 -12.30
N VAL A 128 -2.95 -3.42 -11.90
CA VAL A 128 -4.12 -4.13 -12.44
C VAL A 128 -5.37 -3.38 -12.00
N ASN A 129 -6.34 -3.21 -12.88
CA ASN A 129 -7.55 -2.49 -12.53
C ASN A 129 -8.79 -3.05 -13.25
N ASN A 130 -9.92 -2.84 -12.62
CA ASN A 130 -11.26 -3.10 -13.13
C ASN A 130 -12.15 -1.97 -12.61
N ILE A 131 -12.44 -0.98 -13.45
CA ILE A 131 -13.06 0.28 -13.04
C ILE A 131 -14.31 0.50 -13.90
N ASP A 132 -15.44 0.72 -13.25
CA ASP A 132 -16.71 1.08 -13.88
C ASP A 132 -17.45 2.10 -13.00
N THR A 133 -17.41 3.37 -13.42
CA THR A 133 -18.18 4.45 -12.77
C THR A 133 -19.40 4.89 -13.58
N GLY A 134 -19.64 4.27 -14.75
CA GLY A 134 -20.56 4.78 -15.75
C GLY A 134 -20.06 6.00 -16.53
N LEU A 135 -18.87 6.53 -16.23
CA LEU A 135 -18.26 7.70 -16.87
C LEU A 135 -16.90 7.35 -17.48
N SER A 136 -16.86 7.17 -18.80
CA SER A 136 -15.70 6.67 -19.55
C SER A 136 -14.44 7.52 -19.40
N PHE A 137 -14.56 8.86 -19.37
CA PHE A 137 -13.38 9.70 -19.16
C PHE A 137 -12.91 9.63 -17.71
N PHE A 138 -13.84 9.52 -16.75
CA PHE A 138 -13.48 9.38 -15.35
C PHE A 138 -12.78 8.05 -15.07
N ASP A 139 -13.29 6.96 -15.64
CA ASP A 139 -12.68 5.63 -15.59
C ASP A 139 -11.23 5.71 -16.09
N HIS A 140 -11.00 6.30 -17.27
CA HIS A 140 -9.66 6.52 -17.82
C HIS A 140 -8.75 7.33 -16.88
N MET A 141 -9.29 8.30 -16.13
CA MET A 141 -8.52 9.05 -15.13
C MET A 141 -8.15 8.22 -13.90
N LEU A 142 -9.06 7.38 -13.40
CA LEU A 142 -8.81 6.47 -12.29
C LEU A 142 -7.82 5.36 -12.68
N GLU A 143 -7.88 4.87 -13.92
CA GLU A 143 -6.89 3.96 -14.49
C GLU A 143 -5.47 4.54 -14.43
N GLN A 144 -5.30 5.87 -14.59
CA GLN A 144 -3.99 6.50 -14.43
C GLN A 144 -3.47 6.38 -13.00
N ILE A 145 -4.35 6.44 -12.00
CA ILE A 145 -3.99 6.24 -10.59
C ILE A 145 -3.46 4.82 -10.39
N ALA A 146 -4.22 3.81 -10.84
CA ALA A 146 -3.80 2.41 -10.73
C ALA A 146 -2.46 2.17 -11.45
N LYS A 147 -2.39 2.55 -12.74
CA LYS A 147 -1.25 2.22 -13.60
C LYS A 147 0.05 2.92 -13.18
N HIS A 148 -0.01 4.21 -12.90
CA HIS A 148 1.19 4.97 -12.56
C HIS A 148 1.54 4.91 -11.07
N GLY A 149 0.54 4.59 -10.23
CA GLY A 149 0.67 4.34 -8.80
C GLY A 149 1.22 2.94 -8.47
N LEU A 150 1.06 1.97 -9.36
CA LEU A 150 1.20 0.54 -9.06
C LEU A 150 0.25 0.12 -7.93
N VAL A 151 -0.97 0.60 -7.99
CA VAL A 151 -2.06 0.24 -7.08
C VAL A 151 -2.99 -0.65 -7.86
N ASP A 152 -3.30 -1.84 -7.33
CA ASP A 152 -4.37 -2.64 -7.93
C ASP A 152 -5.71 -2.09 -7.43
N LEU A 153 -6.66 -1.87 -8.34
CA LEU A 153 -7.91 -1.16 -8.06
C LEU A 153 -9.09 -1.82 -8.77
N ASP A 154 -9.96 -2.46 -7.99
CA ASP A 154 -11.31 -2.83 -8.43
C ASP A 154 -12.28 -1.78 -7.87
N LEU A 155 -13.03 -1.11 -8.76
CA LEU A 155 -13.93 -0.02 -8.40
C LEU A 155 -15.19 -0.08 -9.24
N HIS A 156 -16.33 -0.19 -8.57
CA HIS A 156 -17.64 -0.10 -9.22
C HIS A 156 -18.50 0.96 -8.54
N CYS A 157 -19.17 1.79 -9.33
CA CYS A 157 -20.12 2.78 -8.86
C CYS A 157 -21.39 2.74 -9.71
N ASP A 158 -22.54 2.58 -9.06
CA ASP A 158 -23.85 2.86 -9.63
C ASP A 158 -24.33 4.21 -9.07
N GLY A 159 -24.48 5.21 -9.94
CA GLY A 159 -24.76 6.59 -9.56
C GLY A 159 -25.91 7.21 -10.34
N ASP A 160 -26.46 8.30 -9.83
CA ASP A 160 -27.61 9.01 -10.38
C ASP A 160 -27.28 9.89 -11.61
N LEU A 161 -26.60 9.32 -12.61
CA LEU A 161 -26.14 10.02 -13.83
C LEU A 161 -27.25 10.65 -14.68
N ASP A 162 -28.52 10.32 -14.44
CA ASP A 162 -29.68 11.00 -15.02
C ASP A 162 -29.89 12.43 -14.45
N VAL A 163 -29.32 12.73 -13.29
CA VAL A 163 -29.29 14.06 -12.66
C VAL A 163 -28.11 14.85 -13.22
N ASP A 164 -26.88 14.45 -12.86
CA ASP A 164 -25.61 14.88 -13.42
C ASP A 164 -24.46 13.95 -12.94
N GLU A 165 -23.22 14.27 -13.30
CA GLU A 165 -22.04 13.47 -12.94
C GLU A 165 -21.48 13.79 -11.53
N HIS A 166 -22.07 14.76 -10.81
CA HIS A 166 -21.48 15.37 -9.63
C HIS A 166 -21.34 14.36 -8.48
N HIS A 167 -22.45 13.76 -8.07
CA HIS A 167 -22.47 12.83 -6.92
C HIS A 167 -21.58 11.62 -7.18
N THR A 168 -21.61 11.08 -8.41
CA THR A 168 -20.74 9.97 -8.82
C THR A 168 -19.26 10.31 -8.65
N ILE A 169 -18.79 11.44 -9.20
CA ILE A 169 -17.37 11.82 -9.12
C ILE A 169 -16.95 12.16 -7.69
N GLU A 170 -17.79 12.88 -6.94
CA GLU A 170 -17.53 13.23 -5.55
C GLU A 170 -17.43 11.98 -4.67
N ASP A 171 -18.45 11.12 -4.71
CA ASP A 171 -18.55 10.00 -3.79
C ASP A 171 -17.49 8.92 -4.08
N VAL A 172 -17.12 8.74 -5.35
CA VAL A 172 -15.97 7.91 -5.73
C VAL A 172 -14.68 8.47 -5.14
N ALA A 173 -14.48 9.80 -5.15
CA ALA A 173 -13.30 10.41 -4.55
C ALA A 173 -13.27 10.24 -3.01
N ILE A 174 -14.43 10.32 -2.35
CA ILE A 174 -14.58 10.06 -0.92
C ILE A 174 -14.19 8.61 -0.62
N ALA A 175 -14.87 7.65 -1.26
CA ALA A 175 -14.67 6.23 -1.04
C ALA A 175 -13.21 5.82 -1.33
N LEU A 176 -12.61 6.33 -2.42
CA LEU A 176 -11.22 6.06 -2.76
C LEU A 176 -10.26 6.60 -1.68
N GLY A 177 -10.49 7.82 -1.19
CA GLY A 177 -9.68 8.42 -0.13
C GLY A 177 -9.73 7.64 1.19
N GLU A 178 -10.93 7.16 1.56
CA GLU A 178 -11.12 6.33 2.76
C GLU A 178 -10.45 4.97 2.61
N THR A 179 -10.64 4.30 1.46
CA THR A 179 -10.03 2.99 1.17
C THR A 179 -8.50 3.05 1.20
N ILE A 180 -7.91 4.09 0.58
CA ILE A 180 -6.45 4.30 0.64
C ILE A 180 -6.00 4.54 2.08
N THR A 181 -6.75 5.32 2.87
CA THR A 181 -6.42 5.59 4.27
C THR A 181 -6.44 4.31 5.11
N GLU A 182 -7.43 3.46 4.89
CA GLU A 182 -7.56 2.16 5.55
C GLU A 182 -6.38 1.25 5.19
N ALA A 183 -6.09 1.08 3.90
CA ALA A 183 -4.95 0.29 3.44
C ALA A 183 -3.60 0.83 3.96
N LEU A 184 -3.47 2.15 4.13
CA LEU A 184 -2.23 2.77 4.66
C LEU A 184 -1.95 2.44 6.13
N GLY A 185 -3.00 2.22 6.94
CA GLY A 185 -2.87 1.93 8.36
C GLY A 185 -2.08 2.98 9.15
N ASN A 186 -1.12 2.54 9.96
CA ASN A 186 -0.42 3.39 10.94
C ASN A 186 0.70 4.28 10.35
N LYS A 187 0.93 4.25 9.03
CA LYS A 187 1.93 5.07 8.30
C LYS A 187 3.37 4.90 8.79
N ILE A 188 3.68 3.85 9.56
CA ILE A 188 5.06 3.53 9.94
C ILE A 188 5.80 3.03 8.69
N GLY A 189 7.04 3.47 8.49
CA GLY A 189 7.85 2.95 7.39
C GLY A 189 7.65 3.58 6.03
N ILE A 190 6.69 4.49 5.85
CA ILE A 190 6.46 5.14 4.55
C ILE A 190 7.37 6.36 4.34
N GLN A 191 7.54 6.80 3.09
CA GLN A 191 8.28 8.05 2.79
C GLN A 191 7.49 9.31 3.16
N ARG A 192 6.16 9.21 3.24
CA ARG A 192 5.19 10.26 3.62
C ARG A 192 5.05 11.41 2.63
N TYR A 193 6.15 11.86 2.04
CA TYR A 193 6.22 12.99 1.14
C TYR A 193 6.57 12.58 -0.29
N ALA A 194 5.99 13.24 -1.28
CA ALA A 194 6.38 13.11 -2.68
C ALA A 194 6.05 14.35 -3.50
N PHE A 195 6.83 14.58 -4.56
CA PHE A 195 6.72 15.75 -5.44
C PHE A 195 6.94 15.33 -6.91
N VAL A 196 6.10 15.76 -7.85
CA VAL A 196 6.15 15.38 -9.29
C VAL A 196 6.03 16.60 -10.22
N LEU A 197 6.65 16.50 -11.41
CA LEU A 197 6.92 17.55 -12.43
C LEU A 197 6.94 16.94 -13.86
N PRO A 198 6.92 17.74 -14.97
CA PRO A 198 5.89 17.91 -16.03
C PRO A 198 5.62 16.73 -17.04
N MET A 199 4.59 16.89 -17.91
CA MET A 199 4.20 15.99 -19.03
C MET A 199 3.92 16.77 -20.33
N ASP A 200 4.72 16.56 -21.39
CA ASP A 200 4.62 17.25 -22.70
C ASP A 200 4.57 18.79 -22.59
N GLU A 201 3.62 19.48 -23.22
CA GLU A 201 3.43 20.93 -23.07
C GLU A 201 2.79 21.33 -21.74
N THR A 202 2.33 20.34 -20.96
CA THR A 202 1.61 20.53 -19.71
C THR A 202 2.54 20.42 -18.49
N ALA A 203 2.51 21.44 -17.63
CA ALA A 203 3.20 21.42 -16.36
C ALA A 203 2.19 21.19 -15.22
N ALA A 204 2.02 19.93 -14.81
CA ALA A 204 1.34 19.58 -13.57
C ALA A 204 2.38 19.43 -12.45
N THR A 205 2.26 20.24 -11.40
CA THR A 205 3.04 20.09 -10.17
C THR A 205 2.15 19.47 -9.11
N VAL A 206 2.55 18.33 -8.57
CA VAL A 206 1.85 17.67 -7.47
C VAL A 206 2.80 17.54 -6.29
N ALA A 207 2.34 17.95 -5.10
CA ALA A 207 3.04 17.75 -3.84
C ALA A 207 2.09 17.13 -2.82
N LEU A 208 2.49 15.99 -2.27
CA LEU A 208 1.69 15.20 -1.34
C LEU A 208 2.42 15.06 -0.01
N ASP A 209 1.70 15.31 1.09
CA ASP A 209 2.08 14.95 2.47
C ASP A 209 0.94 14.10 3.07
N LEU A 210 1.22 12.82 3.35
CA LEU A 210 0.32 11.88 4.03
C LEU A 210 0.25 12.19 5.54
N SER A 211 -0.29 13.36 5.82
CA SER A 211 0.01 14.12 7.03
C SER A 211 -0.98 13.90 8.17
N GLY A 212 -2.11 13.26 7.88
CA GLY A 212 -3.28 13.22 8.77
C GLY A 212 -4.09 14.53 8.77
N ARG A 213 -3.66 15.55 8.02
CA ARG A 213 -4.30 16.88 7.97
C ARG A 213 -4.87 17.13 6.57
N PRO A 214 -6.19 17.11 6.42
CA PRO A 214 -6.84 17.32 5.14
C PRO A 214 -6.66 18.77 4.66
N TYR A 215 -6.10 18.94 3.47
CA TYR A 215 -5.93 20.25 2.84
C TYR A 215 -5.72 20.12 1.34
N LEU A 216 -6.38 20.97 0.54
CA LEU A 216 -6.12 21.11 -0.90
C LEU A 216 -5.72 22.56 -1.22
N LYS A 217 -4.60 22.71 -1.92
CA LYS A 217 -4.31 23.91 -2.73
C LYS A 217 -4.38 23.51 -4.21
N PHE A 218 -5.29 24.10 -4.97
CA PHE A 218 -5.46 23.82 -6.41
C PHE A 218 -5.33 25.10 -7.23
N GLU A 219 -4.38 25.13 -8.17
CA GLU A 219 -4.11 26.25 -9.07
C GLU A 219 -4.14 25.77 -10.52
N GLY A 220 -5.25 26.02 -11.23
CA GLY A 220 -5.39 25.62 -12.63
C GLY A 220 -6.69 26.16 -13.19
N THR A 221 -6.74 26.32 -14.51
CA THR A 221 -7.93 26.76 -15.24
C THR A 221 -8.14 25.88 -16.45
N PHE A 222 -9.39 25.54 -16.71
CA PHE A 222 -9.81 24.77 -17.87
C PHE A 222 -10.66 25.63 -18.79
N LYS A 223 -10.54 25.44 -20.11
CA LYS A 223 -11.27 26.26 -21.11
C LYS A 223 -12.59 25.61 -21.52
N ARG A 224 -12.63 24.28 -21.56
CA ARG A 224 -13.81 23.49 -21.88
C ARG A 224 -14.72 23.40 -20.66
N GLU A 225 -16.02 23.35 -20.92
CA GLU A 225 -17.02 22.99 -19.91
C GLU A 225 -16.86 21.52 -19.47
N LYS A 226 -16.55 20.62 -20.42
CA LYS A 226 -16.32 19.19 -20.16
C LYS A 226 -15.31 18.54 -21.10
N VAL A 227 -14.68 17.47 -20.62
CA VAL A 227 -13.85 16.55 -21.40
C VAL A 227 -14.53 15.18 -21.42
N GLY A 228 -15.07 14.78 -22.58
CA GLY A 228 -15.93 13.60 -22.65
C GLY A 228 -17.19 13.80 -21.81
N ASP A 229 -17.37 12.92 -20.84
CA ASP A 229 -18.43 12.90 -19.82
C ASP A 229 -17.97 13.50 -18.47
N PHE A 230 -16.79 14.13 -18.41
CA PHE A 230 -16.26 14.70 -17.18
C PHE A 230 -16.32 16.24 -17.19
N PRO A 231 -17.19 16.88 -16.40
CA PRO A 231 -17.22 18.35 -16.25
C PRO A 231 -15.91 18.87 -15.66
N THR A 232 -15.33 19.92 -16.25
CA THR A 232 -14.01 20.40 -15.82
C THR A 232 -14.01 21.05 -14.43
N GLU A 233 -15.18 21.49 -13.94
CA GLU A 233 -15.34 21.94 -12.56
C GLU A 233 -15.15 20.80 -11.54
N MET A 234 -15.49 19.57 -11.93
CA MET A 234 -15.34 18.39 -11.07
C MET A 234 -13.89 17.97 -10.87
N VAL A 235 -12.94 18.50 -11.66
CA VAL A 235 -11.51 18.19 -11.47
C VAL A 235 -11.07 18.65 -10.09
N LYS A 236 -11.32 19.93 -9.76
CA LYS A 236 -10.97 20.47 -8.45
C LYS A 236 -11.78 19.80 -7.34
N HIS A 237 -13.05 19.49 -7.61
CA HIS A 237 -13.93 18.84 -6.63
C HIS A 237 -13.44 17.44 -6.26
N PHE A 238 -13.09 16.61 -7.26
CA PHE A 238 -12.48 15.29 -7.08
C PHE A 238 -11.24 15.37 -6.19
N PHE A 239 -10.26 16.22 -6.51
CA PHE A 239 -9.04 16.33 -5.72
C PHE A 239 -9.29 16.89 -4.31
N TYR A 240 -10.34 17.71 -4.14
CA TYR A 240 -10.74 18.22 -2.83
C TYR A 240 -11.27 17.09 -1.98
N SER A 241 -12.31 16.40 -2.46
CA SER A 241 -12.94 15.27 -1.78
C SER A 241 -11.93 14.17 -1.48
N LEU A 242 -11.04 13.84 -2.42
CA LEU A 242 -9.97 12.88 -2.20
C LEU A 242 -9.02 13.35 -1.08
N ALA A 243 -8.51 14.58 -1.11
CA ALA A 243 -7.56 15.06 -0.10
C ALA A 243 -8.19 15.12 1.31
N MET A 244 -9.49 15.44 1.40
CA MET A 244 -10.22 15.45 2.67
C MET A 244 -10.28 14.05 3.28
N ASN A 245 -10.63 13.04 2.47
CA ASN A 245 -10.87 11.68 2.94
C ASN A 245 -9.61 10.83 3.05
N LEU A 246 -8.59 11.14 2.25
CA LEU A 246 -7.22 10.63 2.43
C LEU A 246 -6.53 11.21 3.68
N LYS A 247 -7.13 12.24 4.30
CA LYS A 247 -6.57 13.00 5.42
C LYS A 247 -5.15 13.48 5.09
N ALA A 248 -4.98 14.01 3.89
CA ALA A 248 -3.69 14.41 3.36
C ALA A 248 -3.66 15.88 2.95
N THR A 249 -2.45 16.43 2.95
CA THR A 249 -2.19 17.75 2.38
C THR A 249 -1.74 17.55 0.93
N LEU A 250 -2.54 18.06 -0.01
CA LEU A 250 -2.31 17.96 -1.43
C LEU A 250 -2.21 19.36 -2.03
N HIS A 251 -1.08 19.67 -2.66
CA HIS A 251 -0.94 20.86 -3.49
C HIS A 251 -0.84 20.41 -4.94
N LEU A 252 -1.66 21.01 -5.79
CA LEU A 252 -1.71 20.72 -7.21
C LEU A 252 -1.77 22.04 -7.98
N SER A 253 -0.88 22.19 -8.96
CA SER A 253 -0.99 23.23 -9.96
C SER A 253 -0.88 22.65 -11.36
N VAL A 254 -1.60 23.21 -12.32
CA VAL A 254 -1.57 22.76 -13.71
C VAL A 254 -1.72 23.90 -14.69
N GLU A 255 -0.82 23.95 -15.67
CA GLU A 255 -0.85 24.85 -16.82
C GLU A 255 -0.67 24.04 -18.10
N GLY A 256 -1.44 24.39 -19.15
CA GLY A 256 -1.38 23.72 -20.45
C GLY A 256 -2.36 24.34 -21.45
N GLU A 257 -2.33 23.84 -22.68
CA GLU A 257 -3.23 24.32 -23.74
C GLU A 257 -4.45 23.42 -23.95
N ASN A 258 -4.30 22.12 -23.68
CA ASN A 258 -5.32 21.10 -23.86
C ASN A 258 -5.83 20.59 -22.50
N ASP A 259 -7.12 20.81 -22.22
CA ASP A 259 -7.71 20.42 -20.94
C ASP A 259 -7.63 18.90 -20.66
N HIS A 260 -7.67 18.04 -21.70
CA HIS A 260 -7.44 16.60 -21.51
C HIS A 260 -6.06 16.36 -20.92
N HIS A 261 -5.02 16.92 -21.54
CA HIS A 261 -3.65 16.74 -21.10
C HIS A 261 -3.44 17.30 -19.70
N GLN A 262 -4.06 18.45 -19.39
CA GLN A 262 -4.02 19.04 -18.06
C GLN A 262 -4.64 18.11 -17.00
N ILE A 263 -5.84 17.58 -17.25
CA ILE A 263 -6.51 16.67 -16.29
C ILE A 263 -5.71 15.38 -16.14
N GLU A 264 -5.32 14.74 -17.24
CA GLU A 264 -4.55 13.49 -17.20
C GLU A 264 -3.20 13.67 -16.48
N ALA A 265 -2.52 14.81 -16.67
CA ALA A 265 -1.29 15.13 -15.96
C ALA A 265 -1.51 15.27 -14.44
N CYS A 266 -2.64 15.83 -14.00
CA CYS A 266 -3.02 15.90 -12.59
C CYS A 266 -3.16 14.50 -11.96
N PHE A 267 -3.88 13.60 -12.63
CA PHE A 267 -4.10 12.22 -12.14
C PHE A 267 -2.80 11.40 -12.15
N LYS A 268 -2.00 11.48 -13.22
CA LYS A 268 -0.67 10.85 -13.27
C LYS A 268 0.28 11.41 -12.21
N GLY A 269 0.24 12.72 -11.99
CA GLY A 269 1.01 13.40 -10.95
C GLY A 269 0.66 12.88 -9.56
N LEU A 270 -0.64 12.81 -9.24
CA LEU A 270 -1.14 12.19 -8.01
C LEU A 270 -0.68 10.73 -7.89
N ALA A 271 -0.85 9.92 -8.93
CA ALA A 271 -0.48 8.50 -8.92
C ALA A 271 1.00 8.29 -8.58
N ARG A 272 1.90 9.06 -9.21
CA ARG A 272 3.34 9.02 -8.97
C ARG A 272 3.70 9.53 -7.58
N CYS A 273 3.06 10.61 -7.11
CA CYS A 273 3.22 11.11 -5.76
C CYS A 273 2.77 10.08 -4.72
N LEU A 274 1.60 9.47 -4.91
CA LEU A 274 1.07 8.44 -4.03
C LEU A 274 2.05 7.28 -3.93
N ARG A 275 2.45 6.69 -5.07
CA ARG A 275 3.44 5.61 -5.10
C ARG A 275 4.69 5.91 -4.29
N ALA A 276 5.29 7.07 -4.49
CA ALA A 276 6.50 7.46 -3.78
C ALA A 276 6.22 7.67 -2.28
N ALA A 277 5.16 8.39 -1.92
CA ALA A 277 4.82 8.72 -0.54
C ALA A 277 4.48 7.47 0.28
N VAL A 278 3.81 6.48 -0.31
CA VAL A 278 3.43 5.22 0.36
C VAL A 278 4.54 4.18 0.35
N SER A 279 5.61 4.39 -0.43
CA SER A 279 6.71 3.42 -0.53
C SER A 279 7.38 3.21 0.82
N ARG A 280 7.70 1.95 1.12
CA ARG A 280 8.47 1.54 2.29
C ARG A 280 9.91 1.27 1.91
N ASN A 281 10.86 1.56 2.80
CA ASN A 281 12.25 1.13 2.62
C ASN A 281 12.85 0.65 3.94
N GLU A 282 14.01 -0.01 3.84
CA GLU A 282 14.62 -0.65 5.01
C GLU A 282 15.08 0.37 6.06
N ARG A 283 15.49 1.56 5.61
CA ARG A 283 16.04 2.60 6.49
C ARG A 283 14.97 3.25 7.35
N ASN A 284 13.70 3.20 6.94
CA ASN A 284 12.59 3.79 7.67
C ASN A 284 11.57 2.77 8.19
N ALA A 285 11.72 1.47 7.93
CA ALA A 285 10.72 0.42 8.18
C ALA A 285 9.99 0.47 9.55
N ASN A 286 10.66 0.84 10.64
CA ASN A 286 10.07 0.95 11.99
C ASN A 286 9.98 2.40 12.51
N ILE A 287 10.12 3.37 11.64
CA ILE A 287 10.15 4.79 11.97
C ILE A 287 8.83 5.39 11.49
N LEU A 288 8.08 5.97 12.43
CA LEU A 288 7.00 6.88 12.07
C LEU A 288 7.63 8.18 11.55
N PRO A 289 7.36 8.62 10.31
CA PRO A 289 8.00 9.80 9.72
C PRO A 289 7.40 11.11 10.27
N SER A 290 7.43 11.30 11.59
CA SER A 290 6.89 12.45 12.31
C SER A 290 7.69 12.71 13.58
N THR A 291 8.16 13.95 13.75
CA THR A 291 8.85 14.38 14.97
C THR A 291 7.92 14.45 16.19
N LYS A 292 6.61 14.42 15.98
CA LYS A 292 5.60 14.40 17.06
C LYS A 292 5.22 12.97 17.50
N ASN A 293 5.81 11.95 16.88
CA ASN A 293 5.45 10.53 17.10
C ASN A 293 3.95 10.23 16.93
N LEU A 294 3.26 11.00 16.07
CA LEU A 294 1.83 10.85 15.74
C LEU A 294 1.54 11.35 14.31
N LEU A 295 0.66 10.65 13.56
CA LEU A 295 0.14 10.95 12.20
C LEU A 295 -1.25 10.37 11.97
#